data_AF-A0A2W4KTJ1-F1
#
_entry.id   AF-A0A2W4KTJ1-F1
#
_cell.length_a   1.000
_cell.length_b   1.000
_cell.length_c   1.000
_cell.angle_alpha   90.00
_cell.angle_beta   90.00
_cell.angle_gamma   90.00
#
_symmetry.space_group_name_H-M   'P 1'
#
loop_
_entity.id
_entity.type
_entity.pdbx_description
1 polymer ?
#
loop_
_entity_poly.entity_id
_entity_poly.type
_entity_poly.pdbx_seq_one_letter_code
_entity_poly.pdbx_strand_id
1 'polypeptide(L)'
;MYVTEYRKALRDAGFDGFRVMLFQQQGGLSQATGEESGLELKPKFFIALLKALIAGDVLNGLGYRIRPYEVVPGATDRALAEAKKICYDALYERRSILLALLRAKEVLAKVEVDRTVLKPKVAIIGEFWAMTTEGDGNYQLQRFLEREGAECDIQFVSAWILYNIWEVAFDTANRALLRRHDKARAGLDGTGEFGVFTRRIGLWAADKALRAGFQTFAYAGGFYGYHLPDMDEVAEVAAPFYNNDLRGGEGHMEVGKLILNVVENKATMTVSVKPFGCMPSSGVSDGVQSLITERYPGTIFCAVETSGDGAVNFQSRVQMYLFKAKQAAQAELDQALEKTGLTLEQVRTFVKENPRYASSLHHPPHRATTTTADLVYEVAEVFGKTPAERALASAKRTLESVARGVVRAGKGTPAAVRGALPVVRRASAELFGYAREKAPVLREQALEMAKDKLGRVIPLRRTAVVEEELATAAE
;
A
#
# COMPACT_ATOMS: atom_id res chain seq x y z
N MET A 1 3.00 21.28 -23.25
CA MET A 1 4.14 22.15 -22.92
C MET A 1 5.47 21.43 -23.21
N TYR A 2 5.79 20.29 -22.58
CA TYR A 2 7.08 19.60 -22.77
C TYR A 2 7.39 19.09 -24.19
N VAL A 3 6.40 18.71 -25.01
CA VAL A 3 6.68 18.18 -26.36
C VAL A 3 7.37 19.18 -27.27
N THR A 4 7.03 20.46 -27.14
CA THR A 4 7.59 21.52 -27.97
C THR A 4 9.04 21.75 -27.57
N GLU A 5 9.34 21.72 -26.27
CA GLU A 5 10.70 21.79 -25.75
C GLU A 5 11.55 20.59 -26.18
N TYR A 6 11.03 19.37 -26.10
CA TYR A 6 11.76 18.18 -26.59
C TYR A 6 12.04 18.26 -28.09
N ARG A 7 11.05 18.68 -28.89
CA ARG A 7 11.25 18.87 -30.34
C ARG A 7 12.26 19.97 -30.61
N LYS A 8 12.22 21.08 -29.87
CA LYS A 8 13.20 22.16 -30.00
C LYS A 8 14.61 21.67 -29.64
N ALA A 9 14.78 21.03 -28.48
CA ALA A 9 16.07 20.51 -28.03
C ALA A 9 16.69 19.52 -29.02
N LEU A 10 15.88 18.62 -29.61
CA LEU A 10 16.34 17.68 -30.62
C LEU A 10 16.77 18.40 -31.91
N ARG A 11 16.00 19.38 -32.38
CA ARG A 11 16.37 20.18 -33.55
C ARG A 11 17.65 20.98 -33.31
N ASP A 12 17.75 21.66 -32.16
CA ASP A 12 18.93 22.44 -31.78
C ASP A 12 20.19 21.55 -31.65
N ALA A 13 20.01 20.28 -31.30
CA ALA A 13 21.07 19.27 -31.26
C ALA A 13 21.38 18.62 -32.64
N GLY A 14 20.77 19.12 -33.73
CA GLY A 14 21.02 18.64 -35.10
C GLY A 14 20.19 17.42 -35.51
N PHE A 15 19.22 16.99 -34.70
CA PHE A 15 18.31 15.88 -35.00
C PHE A 15 17.02 16.37 -35.67
N ASP A 16 17.15 17.22 -36.68
CA ASP A 16 16.01 17.65 -37.49
C ASP A 16 15.30 16.45 -38.14
N GLY A 17 13.98 16.44 -38.08
CA GLY A 17 13.16 15.32 -38.55
C GLY A 17 13.03 14.14 -37.58
N PHE A 18 13.74 14.14 -36.43
CA PHE A 18 13.57 13.08 -35.43
C PHE A 18 12.16 13.10 -34.84
N ARG A 19 11.50 11.94 -34.87
CA ARG A 19 10.07 11.85 -34.59
C ARG A 19 9.80 11.78 -33.09
N VAL A 20 9.20 12.85 -32.56
CA VAL A 20 8.72 12.89 -31.17
C VAL A 20 7.24 12.50 -31.10
N MET A 21 6.99 11.27 -30.64
CA MET A 21 5.65 10.75 -30.36
C MET A 21 5.28 10.99 -28.90
N LEU A 22 4.04 11.40 -28.66
CA LEU A 22 3.51 11.54 -27.31
C LEU A 22 2.70 10.32 -26.94
N PHE A 23 3.05 9.70 -25.82
CA PHE A 23 2.18 8.76 -25.14
C PHE A 23 1.31 9.55 -24.15
N GLN A 24 0.13 9.99 -24.59
CA GLN A 24 -0.77 10.79 -23.75
C GLN A 24 -1.71 9.89 -22.95
N GLN A 25 -1.80 10.10 -21.65
CA GLN A 25 -2.68 9.31 -20.76
C GLN A 25 -4.18 9.47 -21.09
N GLN A 26 -4.58 10.58 -21.73
CA GLN A 26 -5.99 10.93 -22.00
C GLN A 26 -6.58 10.32 -23.28
N GLY A 27 -5.80 9.62 -24.11
CA GLY A 27 -6.29 9.04 -25.38
C GLY A 27 -6.96 7.66 -25.24
N GLY A 28 -6.93 7.05 -24.05
CA GLY A 28 -7.47 5.71 -23.82
C GLY A 28 -6.71 4.60 -24.55
N LEU A 29 -7.37 3.45 -24.74
CA LEU A 29 -6.82 2.21 -25.33
C LEU A 29 -6.71 2.21 -26.87
N SER A 30 -7.14 3.29 -27.51
CA SER A 30 -7.09 3.48 -28.97
C SER A 30 -6.77 4.93 -29.23
N GLN A 31 -5.49 5.24 -29.39
CA GLN A 31 -5.04 6.59 -29.70
C GLN A 31 -4.88 6.71 -31.20
N ALA A 32 -5.54 7.70 -31.80
CA ALA A 32 -5.25 8.13 -33.15
C ALA A 32 -3.91 8.88 -33.12
N THR A 33 -2.83 8.12 -33.13
CA THR A 33 -1.56 8.60 -33.65
C THR A 33 -1.83 8.91 -35.12
N GLY A 34 -1.65 10.17 -35.54
CA GLY A 34 -2.02 10.63 -36.89
C GLY A 34 -1.52 9.72 -38.02
N GLU A 35 -2.00 9.96 -39.25
CA GLU A 35 -1.94 9.07 -40.43
C GLU A 35 -0.58 8.39 -40.72
N GLU A 36 0.52 8.85 -40.15
CA GLU A 36 1.84 8.26 -40.25
C GLU A 36 2.28 7.39 -39.04
N SER A 37 1.45 6.96 -38.10
CA SER A 37 1.95 6.34 -36.84
C SER A 37 2.89 5.14 -37.04
N GLY A 38 4.10 5.21 -36.49
CA GLY A 38 5.06 4.09 -36.45
C GLY A 38 4.80 3.05 -35.34
N LEU A 39 3.76 3.22 -34.53
CA LEU A 39 3.43 2.31 -33.41
C LEU A 39 1.92 2.09 -33.32
N GLU A 40 1.48 0.84 -33.49
CA GLU A 40 0.06 0.49 -33.37
C GLU A 40 -0.38 0.39 -31.89
N LEU A 41 -1.05 1.43 -31.38
CA LEU A 41 -1.60 1.47 -30.02
C LEU A 41 -2.95 0.74 -29.92
N LYS A 42 -2.92 -0.59 -30.11
CA LYS A 42 -4.10 -1.49 -30.04
C LYS A 42 -4.37 -1.99 -28.62
N PRO A 43 -5.58 -2.49 -28.27
CA PRO A 43 -5.87 -3.04 -26.95
C PRO A 43 -4.89 -4.11 -26.46
N LYS A 44 -4.37 -4.96 -27.36
CA LYS A 44 -3.35 -5.97 -27.03
C LYS A 44 -2.05 -5.34 -26.51
N PHE A 45 -1.64 -4.20 -27.08
CA PHE A 45 -0.47 -3.44 -26.63
C PHE A 45 -0.68 -2.94 -25.20
N PHE A 46 -1.82 -2.32 -24.91
CA PHE A 46 -2.11 -1.82 -23.56
C PHE A 46 -2.26 -2.92 -22.52
N ILE A 47 -2.81 -4.08 -22.88
CA ILE A 47 -2.86 -5.24 -21.99
C ILE A 47 -1.44 -5.73 -21.68
N ALA A 48 -0.54 -5.79 -22.67
CA ALA A 48 0.85 -6.16 -22.45
C ALA A 48 1.58 -5.13 -21.57
N LEU A 49 1.35 -3.83 -21.82
CA LEU A 49 1.88 -2.74 -21.00
C LEU A 49 1.40 -2.83 -19.55
N LEU A 50 0.11 -3.03 -19.32
CA LEU A 50 -0.45 -3.17 -17.97
C LEU A 50 0.16 -4.38 -17.23
N LYS A 51 0.32 -5.51 -17.92
CA LYS A 51 1.00 -6.69 -17.35
C LYS A 51 2.45 -6.39 -16.98
N ALA A 52 3.18 -5.66 -17.83
CA ALA A 52 4.55 -5.26 -17.57
C ALA A 52 4.65 -4.30 -16.38
N LEU A 53 3.75 -3.32 -16.28
CA LEU A 53 3.68 -2.38 -15.17
C LEU A 53 3.41 -3.09 -13.84
N ILE A 54 2.38 -3.95 -13.77
CA ILE A 54 2.05 -4.70 -12.55
C ILE A 54 3.22 -5.63 -12.15
N ALA A 55 3.84 -6.32 -13.10
CA ALA A 55 5.02 -7.15 -12.81
C ALA A 55 6.20 -6.30 -12.31
N GLY A 56 6.42 -5.12 -12.89
CA GLY A 56 7.44 -4.17 -12.44
C GLY A 56 7.18 -3.68 -11.01
N ASP A 57 5.94 -3.31 -10.69
CA ASP A 57 5.53 -2.90 -9.34
C ASP A 57 5.80 -4.02 -8.32
N VAL A 58 5.44 -5.27 -8.64
CA VAL A 58 5.69 -6.44 -7.79
C VAL A 58 7.18 -6.66 -7.55
N LEU A 59 8.01 -6.61 -8.60
CA LEU A 59 9.46 -6.81 -8.47
C LEU A 59 10.13 -5.67 -7.71
N ASN A 60 9.74 -4.42 -7.97
CA ASN A 60 10.30 -3.27 -7.24
C ASN A 60 9.89 -3.30 -5.77
N GLY A 61 8.63 -3.64 -5.46
CA GLY A 61 8.18 -3.79 -4.07
C GLY A 61 8.90 -4.90 -3.32
N LEU A 62 9.19 -6.03 -3.98
CA LEU A 62 10.06 -7.06 -3.40
C LEU A 62 11.48 -6.54 -3.18
N GLY A 63 12.02 -5.76 -4.12
CA GLY A 63 13.30 -5.09 -3.97
C GLY A 63 13.39 -4.26 -2.70
N TYR A 64 12.44 -3.36 -2.49
CA TYR A 64 12.41 -2.50 -1.31
C TYR A 64 12.21 -3.25 0.02
N ARG A 65 11.59 -4.44 0.00
CA ARG A 65 11.42 -5.28 1.21
C ARG A 65 12.58 -6.22 1.51
N ILE A 66 13.43 -6.51 0.53
CA ILE A 66 14.53 -7.48 0.64
C ILE A 66 15.85 -6.72 0.81
N ARG A 67 16.11 -5.74 -0.05
CA ARG A 67 17.40 -5.07 -0.18
C ARG A 67 17.88 -4.38 1.11
N PRO A 68 17.04 -3.67 1.90
CA PRO A 68 17.49 -3.04 3.15
C PRO A 68 17.99 -4.02 4.20
N TYR A 69 17.63 -5.29 4.06
CA TYR A 69 17.90 -6.37 5.00
C TYR A 69 18.84 -7.43 4.43
N GLU A 70 19.38 -7.25 3.21
CA GLU A 70 20.26 -8.26 2.61
C GLU A 70 21.55 -8.43 3.42
N VAL A 71 21.95 -9.68 3.63
CA VAL A 71 23.19 -9.98 4.38
C VAL A 71 24.43 -9.75 3.50
N VAL A 72 24.33 -10.13 2.22
CA VAL A 72 25.40 -9.95 1.24
C VAL A 72 25.07 -8.74 0.36
N PRO A 73 25.85 -7.65 0.42
CA PRO A 73 25.59 -6.45 -0.38
C PRO A 73 25.47 -6.75 -1.89
N GLY A 74 24.43 -6.20 -2.50
CA GLY A 74 24.10 -6.35 -3.92
C GLY A 74 23.52 -7.70 -4.31
N ALA A 75 23.23 -8.61 -3.35
CA ALA A 75 22.57 -9.88 -3.66
C ALA A 75 21.17 -9.67 -4.23
N THR A 76 20.42 -8.74 -3.66
CA THR A 76 19.09 -8.37 -4.13
C THR A 76 19.14 -7.74 -5.51
N ASP A 77 20.17 -6.92 -5.80
CA ASP A 77 20.32 -6.30 -7.12
C ASP A 77 20.57 -7.33 -8.22
N ARG A 78 21.44 -8.32 -7.95
CA ARG A 78 21.67 -9.45 -8.88
C ARG A 78 20.40 -10.27 -9.09
N ALA A 79 19.70 -10.60 -8.00
CA ALA A 79 18.44 -11.36 -8.07
C ALA A 79 17.34 -10.60 -8.82
N LEU A 80 17.22 -9.28 -8.60
CA LEU A 80 16.27 -8.43 -9.32
C LEU A 80 16.62 -8.30 -10.80
N ALA A 81 17.90 -8.18 -11.15
CA ALA A 81 18.33 -8.12 -12.55
C ALA A 81 17.95 -9.41 -13.30
N GLU A 82 18.18 -10.57 -12.68
CA GLU A 82 17.78 -11.86 -13.22
C GLU A 82 16.24 -12.00 -13.32
N ALA A 83 15.51 -11.66 -12.25
CA ALA A 83 14.05 -11.66 -12.24
C ALA A 83 13.44 -10.76 -13.32
N LYS A 84 13.99 -9.55 -13.50
CA LYS A 84 13.61 -8.61 -14.56
C LYS A 84 13.87 -9.20 -15.94
N LYS A 85 15.02 -9.84 -16.14
CA LYS A 85 15.34 -10.53 -17.40
C LYS A 85 14.37 -11.67 -17.70
N ILE A 86 14.01 -12.50 -16.71
CA ILE A 86 13.02 -13.57 -16.87
C ILE A 86 11.66 -13.01 -17.32
N CYS A 87 11.22 -11.92 -16.71
CA CYS A 87 9.96 -11.26 -17.08
C CYS A 87 10.05 -10.58 -18.45
N TYR A 88 11.18 -9.96 -18.78
CA TYR A 88 11.45 -9.36 -20.08
C TYR A 88 11.40 -10.41 -21.20
N ASP A 89 12.13 -11.51 -21.06
CA ASP A 89 12.18 -12.60 -22.05
C ASP A 89 10.77 -13.17 -22.27
N ALA A 90 9.97 -13.31 -21.20
CA ALA A 90 8.58 -13.74 -21.31
C ALA A 90 7.70 -12.74 -22.07
N LEU A 91 7.82 -11.43 -21.83
CA LEU A 91 7.06 -10.41 -22.56
C LEU A 91 7.49 -10.34 -24.03
N TYR A 92 8.79 -10.38 -24.28
CA TYR A 92 9.38 -10.33 -25.63
C TYR A 92 8.92 -11.51 -26.48
N GLU A 93 8.98 -12.72 -25.92
CA GLU A 93 8.54 -13.95 -26.60
C GLU A 93 7.03 -14.21 -26.46
N ARG A 94 6.27 -13.27 -25.89
CA ARG A 94 4.81 -13.35 -25.69
C ARG A 94 4.35 -14.58 -24.89
N ARG A 95 5.19 -15.04 -23.95
CA ARG A 95 4.91 -16.09 -22.97
C ARG A 95 4.17 -15.53 -21.74
N SER A 96 3.73 -16.43 -20.86
CA SER A 96 2.99 -16.05 -19.65
C SER A 96 3.87 -15.33 -18.63
N ILE A 97 3.54 -14.07 -18.34
CA ILE A 97 4.19 -13.26 -17.30
C ILE A 97 3.99 -13.84 -15.90
N LEU A 98 2.87 -14.53 -15.63
CA LEU A 98 2.62 -15.16 -14.33
C LEU A 98 3.58 -16.33 -14.08
N LEU A 99 3.84 -17.15 -15.10
CA LEU A 99 4.84 -18.22 -15.00
C LEU A 99 6.26 -17.65 -14.85
N ALA A 100 6.54 -16.52 -15.51
CA ALA A 100 7.80 -15.80 -15.36
C ALA A 100 7.98 -15.27 -13.93
N LEU A 101 6.94 -14.69 -13.33
CA LEU A 101 6.94 -14.25 -11.93
C LEU A 101 7.13 -15.41 -10.95
N LEU A 102 6.52 -16.57 -11.20
CA LEU A 102 6.74 -17.77 -10.38
C LEU A 102 8.21 -18.21 -10.38
N ARG A 103 8.90 -18.12 -11.53
CA ARG A 103 10.35 -18.39 -11.62
C ARG A 103 11.18 -17.30 -10.96
N ALA A 104 10.84 -16.03 -11.19
CA ALA A 104 11.49 -14.88 -10.55
C ALA A 104 11.41 -14.96 -9.01
N LYS A 105 10.28 -15.43 -8.48
CA LYS A 105 10.08 -15.69 -7.05
C LYS A 105 11.13 -16.66 -6.50
N GLU A 106 11.46 -17.73 -7.22
CA GLU A 106 12.47 -18.72 -6.80
C GLU A 106 13.87 -18.12 -6.75
N VAL A 107 14.18 -17.16 -7.63
CA VAL A 107 15.45 -16.42 -7.61
C VAL A 107 15.51 -15.51 -6.38
N LEU A 108 14.46 -14.72 -6.15
CA LEU A 108 14.39 -13.78 -5.02
C LEU A 108 14.37 -14.51 -3.66
N ALA A 109 13.75 -15.69 -3.59
CA ALA A 109 13.70 -16.54 -2.39
C ALA A 109 15.08 -16.97 -1.87
N LYS A 110 16.12 -16.94 -2.71
CA LYS A 110 17.49 -17.36 -2.36
C LYS A 110 18.31 -16.24 -1.72
N VAL A 111 17.82 -15.01 -1.71
CA VAL A 111 18.53 -13.88 -1.09
C VAL A 111 18.48 -14.05 0.43
N GLU A 112 19.64 -14.06 1.07
CA GLU A 112 19.74 -14.10 2.53
C GLU A 112 19.45 -12.72 3.13
N VAL A 113 18.59 -12.68 4.15
CA VAL A 113 18.17 -11.43 4.80
C VAL A 113 18.19 -11.54 6.33
N ASP A 114 18.47 -10.43 7.01
CA ASP A 114 18.35 -10.27 8.45
C ASP A 114 17.39 -9.12 8.80
N ARG A 115 16.13 -9.47 9.09
CA ARG A 115 15.08 -8.52 9.51
C ARG A 115 15.11 -8.15 10.99
N THR A 116 16.06 -8.70 11.74
CA THR A 116 16.27 -8.32 13.15
C THR A 116 17.08 -7.03 13.28
N VAL A 117 17.68 -6.55 12.19
CA VAL A 117 18.31 -5.23 12.11
C VAL A 117 17.20 -4.19 11.96
N LEU A 118 17.08 -3.29 12.94
CA LEU A 118 16.10 -2.22 12.89
C LEU A 118 16.39 -1.25 11.72
N LYS A 119 15.35 -0.95 10.94
CA LYS A 119 15.35 0.07 9.89
C LYS A 119 14.06 0.91 10.02
N PRO A 120 14.13 2.25 10.10
CA PRO A 120 12.92 3.08 9.99
C PRO A 120 12.31 2.88 8.60
N LYS A 121 10.98 2.82 8.54
CA LYS A 121 10.24 2.73 7.28
C LYS A 121 9.96 4.14 6.77
N VAL A 122 10.41 4.44 5.55
CA VAL A 122 10.29 5.77 4.93
C VAL A 122 9.36 5.68 3.74
N ALA A 123 8.17 6.27 3.87
CA ALA A 123 7.26 6.42 2.76
C ALA A 123 7.71 7.58 1.87
N ILE A 124 7.90 7.33 0.58
CA ILE A 124 8.23 8.34 -0.42
C ILE A 124 6.96 8.63 -1.22
N ILE A 125 6.50 9.87 -1.15
CA ILE A 125 5.30 10.40 -1.82
C ILE A 125 5.68 11.66 -2.61
N GLY A 126 4.74 12.28 -3.31
CA GLY A 126 4.96 13.54 -4.02
C GLY A 126 4.67 13.41 -5.51
N GLU A 127 5.61 13.75 -6.38
CA GLU A 127 5.40 13.65 -7.83
C GLU A 127 5.60 12.20 -8.32
N PHE A 128 4.65 11.70 -9.12
CA PHE A 128 4.54 10.27 -9.46
C PHE A 128 5.83 9.70 -10.09
N TRP A 129 6.51 10.44 -10.96
CA TRP A 129 7.73 9.98 -11.61
C TRP A 129 8.93 10.10 -10.65
N ALA A 130 9.05 11.21 -9.94
CA ALA A 130 10.13 11.43 -8.98
C ALA A 130 10.14 10.39 -7.85
N MET A 131 8.97 9.98 -7.35
CA MET A 131 8.89 8.99 -6.28
C MET A 131 9.04 7.54 -6.76
N THR A 132 8.69 7.23 -8.02
CA THR A 132 8.74 5.86 -8.55
C THR A 132 10.07 5.50 -9.21
N THR A 133 10.88 6.50 -9.57
CA THR A 133 12.17 6.28 -10.22
C THR A 133 13.32 6.22 -9.23
N GLU A 134 14.22 5.25 -9.39
CA GLU A 134 15.51 5.15 -8.67
C GLU A 134 16.63 5.81 -9.51
N GLY A 135 16.45 7.05 -9.96
CA GLY A 135 17.33 7.70 -10.94
C GLY A 135 17.80 9.10 -10.54
N ASP A 136 18.54 9.76 -11.42
CA ASP A 136 19.13 11.08 -11.13
C ASP A 136 18.06 12.18 -10.96
N GLY A 137 16.86 11.98 -11.52
CA GLY A 137 15.74 12.92 -11.40
C GLY A 137 15.22 13.16 -9.98
N ASN A 138 15.58 12.28 -9.03
CA ASN A 138 15.33 12.46 -7.60
C ASN A 138 16.60 12.34 -6.74
N TYR A 139 17.78 12.48 -7.35
CA TYR A 139 19.08 12.27 -6.71
C TYR A 139 19.25 10.88 -6.09
N GLN A 140 18.69 9.84 -6.74
CA GLN A 140 18.74 8.45 -6.30
C GLN A 140 18.23 8.25 -4.86
N LEU A 141 17.15 8.97 -4.50
CA LEU A 141 16.63 9.09 -3.13
C LEU A 141 16.44 7.74 -2.43
N GLN A 142 15.88 6.74 -3.11
CA GLN A 142 15.63 5.41 -2.56
C GLN A 142 16.95 4.74 -2.15
N ARG A 143 17.95 4.75 -3.05
CA ARG A 143 19.28 4.19 -2.78
C ARG A 143 20.01 4.96 -1.68
N PHE A 144 19.85 6.27 -1.65
CA PHE A 144 20.39 7.09 -0.57
C PHE A 144 19.79 6.70 0.78
N LEU A 145 18.45 6.61 0.88
CA LEU A 145 17.75 6.21 2.10
C LEU A 145 18.14 4.79 2.55
N GLU A 146 18.23 3.83 1.63
CA GLU A 146 18.68 2.47 1.92
C GLU A 146 20.12 2.42 2.48
N ARG A 147 21.05 3.19 1.88
CA ARG A 147 22.42 3.33 2.38
C ARG A 147 22.48 3.96 3.76
N GLU A 148 21.61 4.94 4.02
CA GLU A 148 21.45 5.54 5.33
C GLU A 148 20.71 4.61 6.32
N GLY A 149 20.34 3.39 5.91
CA GLY A 149 19.77 2.37 6.78
C GLY A 149 18.27 2.49 6.97
N ALA A 150 17.52 2.92 5.95
CA ALA A 150 16.06 2.92 5.94
C ALA A 150 15.49 1.81 5.05
N GLU A 151 14.25 1.41 5.33
CA GLU A 151 13.41 0.64 4.41
C GLU A 151 12.52 1.62 3.65
N CYS A 152 12.58 1.61 2.31
CA CYS A 152 11.74 2.49 1.50
C CYS A 152 10.36 1.86 1.25
N ASP A 153 9.31 2.68 1.26
CA ASP A 153 7.99 2.33 0.74
C ASP A 153 7.53 3.40 -0.25
N ILE A 154 6.96 3.00 -1.38
CA ILE A 154 6.50 3.92 -2.41
C ILE A 154 5.08 3.57 -2.83
N GLN A 155 4.37 4.53 -3.39
CA GLN A 155 3.15 4.21 -4.13
C GLN A 155 3.51 3.73 -5.54
N PHE A 156 3.00 2.54 -5.88
CA PHE A 156 3.22 1.92 -7.18
C PHE A 156 2.38 2.53 -8.31
N VAL A 157 2.78 2.29 -9.57
CA VAL A 157 2.06 2.79 -10.75
C VAL A 157 0.64 2.23 -10.82
N SER A 158 0.43 1.00 -10.35
CA SER A 158 -0.90 0.39 -10.23
C SER A 158 -1.84 1.22 -9.35
N ALA A 159 -1.34 1.84 -8.28
CA ALA A 159 -2.14 2.71 -7.43
C ALA A 159 -2.42 4.07 -8.09
N TRP A 160 -1.53 4.58 -8.95
CA TRP A 160 -1.83 5.73 -9.80
C TRP A 160 -2.98 5.42 -10.78
N ILE A 161 -3.02 4.22 -11.37
CA ILE A 161 -4.14 3.82 -12.23
C ILE A 161 -5.46 3.78 -11.42
N LEU A 162 -5.42 3.27 -10.19
CA LEU A 162 -6.58 3.31 -9.28
C LEU A 162 -7.03 4.75 -8.98
N TYR A 163 -6.08 5.66 -8.76
CA TYR A 163 -6.38 7.07 -8.57
C TYR A 163 -7.10 7.66 -9.79
N ASN A 164 -6.63 7.40 -11.02
CA ASN A 164 -7.31 7.85 -12.24
C ASN A 164 -8.74 7.29 -12.35
N ILE A 165 -8.94 6.00 -12.01
CA ILE A 165 -10.28 5.39 -11.99
C ILE A 165 -11.18 6.09 -10.97
N TRP A 166 -10.64 6.36 -9.78
CA TRP A 166 -11.32 7.05 -8.71
C TRP A 166 -11.69 8.49 -9.11
N GLU A 167 -10.78 9.26 -9.71
CA GLU A 167 -11.05 10.63 -10.16
C GLU A 167 -12.22 10.68 -11.13
N VAL A 168 -12.24 9.77 -12.10
CA VAL A 168 -13.34 9.71 -13.08
C VAL A 168 -14.65 9.30 -12.40
N ALA A 169 -14.60 8.41 -11.41
CA ALA A 169 -15.79 8.00 -10.66
C ALA A 169 -16.34 9.15 -9.79
N PHE A 170 -15.44 9.87 -9.11
CA PHE A 170 -15.74 11.03 -8.28
C PHE A 170 -16.34 12.18 -9.11
N ASP A 171 -15.72 12.53 -10.24
CA ASP A 171 -16.26 13.51 -11.19
C ASP A 171 -17.63 13.11 -11.72
N THR A 172 -17.79 11.84 -12.10
CA THR A 172 -19.05 11.32 -12.63
C THR A 172 -20.16 11.44 -11.58
N ALA A 173 -19.86 11.19 -10.31
CA ALA A 173 -20.82 11.34 -9.22
C ALA A 173 -21.19 12.81 -8.99
N ASN A 174 -20.19 13.70 -8.90
CA ASN A 174 -20.41 15.13 -8.65
C ASN A 174 -21.19 15.82 -9.78
N ARG A 175 -20.98 15.41 -11.03
CA ARG A 175 -21.62 16.00 -12.22
C ARG A 175 -22.94 15.33 -12.61
N ALA A 176 -23.34 14.25 -11.91
CA ALA A 176 -24.48 13.43 -12.29
C ALA A 176 -25.79 14.24 -12.46
N LEU A 177 -26.04 15.20 -11.57
CA LEU A 177 -27.26 16.02 -11.56
C LEU A 177 -27.32 17.06 -12.69
N LEU A 178 -26.17 17.45 -13.24
CA LEU A 178 -26.04 18.45 -14.31
C LEU A 178 -25.64 17.81 -15.64
N ARG A 179 -25.92 16.51 -15.83
CA ARG A 179 -25.50 15.73 -17.01
C ARG A 179 -25.76 16.42 -18.34
N ARG A 180 -26.97 16.98 -18.54
CA ARG A 180 -27.38 17.63 -19.82
C ARG A 180 -26.61 18.93 -20.11
N HIS A 181 -25.87 19.44 -19.13
CA HIS A 181 -25.07 20.66 -19.22
C HIS A 181 -23.57 20.39 -19.12
N ASP A 182 -23.15 19.15 -18.81
CA ASP A 182 -21.75 18.76 -18.74
C ASP A 182 -21.18 18.45 -20.13
N LYS A 183 -20.91 19.53 -20.88
CA LYS A 183 -20.32 19.51 -22.22
C LYS A 183 -18.78 19.45 -22.21
N ALA A 184 -18.18 19.13 -21.06
CA ALA A 184 -16.73 18.98 -20.97
C ALA A 184 -16.22 17.84 -21.87
N ARG A 185 -14.91 17.81 -22.16
CA ARG A 185 -14.29 16.80 -23.03
C ARG A 185 -14.54 15.34 -22.60
N ALA A 186 -14.70 15.10 -21.29
CA ALA A 186 -15.08 13.81 -20.70
C ALA A 186 -16.44 13.89 -19.97
N GLY A 187 -17.27 14.85 -20.39
CA GLY A 187 -18.53 15.20 -19.78
C GLY A 187 -19.60 14.13 -19.99
N LEU A 188 -20.72 14.32 -19.31
CA LEU A 188 -21.81 13.35 -19.28
C LEU A 188 -22.91 13.63 -20.32
N ASP A 189 -22.83 14.74 -21.05
CA ASP A 189 -23.80 15.07 -22.10
C ASP A 189 -23.86 13.95 -23.18
N GLY A 190 -25.06 13.64 -23.66
CA GLY A 190 -25.27 12.58 -24.64
C GLY A 190 -25.12 11.13 -24.14
N THR A 191 -24.76 10.88 -22.86
CA THR A 191 -24.59 9.51 -22.33
C THR A 191 -25.90 8.74 -22.07
N GLY A 192 -27.05 9.36 -22.31
CA GLY A 192 -28.38 8.75 -22.09
C GLY A 192 -28.77 8.62 -20.61
N GLU A 193 -30.00 8.18 -20.34
CA GLU A 193 -30.56 8.15 -18.97
C GLU A 193 -29.78 7.28 -17.99
N PHE A 194 -29.27 6.14 -18.46
CA PHE A 194 -28.46 5.21 -17.69
C PHE A 194 -26.94 5.42 -17.83
N GLY A 195 -26.51 6.49 -18.51
CA GLY A 195 -25.09 6.75 -18.81
C GLY A 195 -24.21 6.85 -17.57
N VAL A 196 -24.65 7.59 -16.56
CA VAL A 196 -23.96 7.75 -15.27
C VAL A 196 -23.82 6.41 -14.57
N PHE A 197 -24.90 5.64 -14.50
CA PHE A 197 -24.91 4.32 -13.86
C PHE A 197 -23.97 3.34 -14.57
N THR A 198 -24.05 3.26 -15.89
CA THR A 198 -23.22 2.39 -16.73
C THR A 198 -21.74 2.74 -16.58
N ARG A 199 -21.40 4.03 -16.61
CA ARG A 199 -20.01 4.51 -16.41
C ARG A 199 -19.49 4.13 -15.03
N ARG A 200 -20.30 4.32 -13.97
CA ARG A 200 -19.90 3.97 -12.59
C ARG A 200 -19.70 2.46 -12.42
N ILE A 201 -20.56 1.63 -12.99
CA ILE A 201 -20.37 0.17 -12.97
C ILE A 201 -19.09 -0.22 -13.72
N GLY A 202 -18.84 0.37 -14.89
CA GLY A 202 -17.61 0.12 -15.65
C GLY A 202 -16.35 0.47 -14.86
N LEU A 203 -16.33 1.63 -14.18
CA LEU A 203 -15.21 2.07 -13.35
C LEU A 203 -15.04 1.18 -12.11
N TRP A 204 -16.13 0.79 -11.45
CA TRP A 204 -16.10 -0.16 -10.35
C TRP A 204 -15.53 -1.53 -10.79
N ALA A 205 -15.97 -2.03 -11.95
CA ALA A 205 -15.44 -3.28 -12.51
C ALA A 205 -13.96 -3.16 -12.85
N ALA A 206 -13.52 -2.01 -13.38
CA ALA A 206 -12.11 -1.72 -13.66
C ALA A 206 -11.25 -1.68 -12.38
N ASP A 207 -11.72 -1.02 -11.31
CA ASP A 207 -11.07 -1.03 -9.98
C ASP A 207 -10.89 -2.47 -9.48
N LYS A 208 -11.96 -3.28 -9.49
CA LYS A 208 -11.90 -4.67 -9.00
C LYS A 208 -11.01 -5.55 -9.88
N ALA A 209 -11.08 -5.39 -11.19
CA ALA A 209 -10.22 -6.13 -12.11
C ALA A 209 -8.73 -5.80 -11.91
N LEU A 210 -8.39 -4.52 -11.72
CA LEU A 210 -7.01 -4.10 -11.45
C LEU A 210 -6.51 -4.66 -10.12
N ARG A 211 -7.31 -4.56 -9.04
CA ARG A 211 -6.97 -5.11 -7.73
C ARG A 211 -6.77 -6.62 -7.76
N ALA A 212 -7.68 -7.36 -8.40
CA ALA A 212 -7.57 -8.81 -8.56
C ALA A 212 -6.36 -9.20 -9.42
N GLY A 213 -6.11 -8.46 -10.50
CA GLY A 213 -4.95 -8.64 -11.36
C GLY A 213 -3.65 -8.43 -10.60
N PHE A 214 -3.52 -7.30 -9.91
CA PHE A 214 -2.36 -7.01 -9.06
C PHE A 214 -2.14 -8.09 -8.02
N GLN A 215 -3.19 -8.49 -7.28
CA GLN A 215 -3.06 -9.50 -6.23
C GLN A 215 -2.61 -10.85 -6.79
N THR A 216 -3.12 -11.24 -7.97
CA THR A 216 -2.70 -12.47 -8.65
C THR A 216 -1.21 -12.44 -8.99
N PHE A 217 -0.72 -11.31 -9.50
CA PHE A 217 0.69 -11.12 -9.83
C PHE A 217 1.56 -11.06 -8.57
N ALA A 218 1.10 -10.39 -7.52
CA ALA A 218 1.77 -10.32 -6.23
C ALA A 218 1.94 -11.72 -5.62
N TYR A 219 0.89 -12.55 -5.61
CA TYR A 219 0.99 -13.95 -5.14
C TYR A 219 1.93 -14.80 -6.01
N ALA A 220 1.91 -14.61 -7.33
CA ALA A 220 2.80 -15.32 -8.25
C ALA A 220 4.28 -14.94 -8.04
N GLY A 221 4.56 -13.65 -7.86
CA GLY A 221 5.92 -13.12 -7.64
C GLY A 221 6.45 -13.26 -6.22
N GLY A 222 5.60 -13.59 -5.24
CA GLY A 222 6.00 -13.70 -3.84
C GLY A 222 5.85 -12.42 -3.02
N PHE A 223 5.18 -11.40 -3.54
CA PHE A 223 4.94 -10.11 -2.88
C PHE A 223 3.72 -10.20 -1.94
N TYR A 224 3.82 -11.06 -0.93
CA TYR A 224 2.71 -11.38 -0.04
C TYR A 224 2.36 -10.22 0.91
N GLY A 225 1.09 -10.10 1.29
CA GLY A 225 0.61 -9.15 2.30
C GLY A 225 0.57 -7.68 1.86
N TYR A 226 1.05 -7.33 0.66
CA TYR A 226 0.85 -5.99 0.11
C TYR A 226 -0.57 -5.87 -0.47
N HIS A 227 -1.24 -4.74 -0.19
CA HIS A 227 -2.55 -4.42 -0.71
C HIS A 227 -2.53 -3.03 -1.32
N LEU A 228 -3.13 -2.88 -2.50
CA LEU A 228 -3.25 -1.57 -3.13
C LEU A 228 -4.12 -0.63 -2.27
N PRO A 229 -3.75 0.66 -2.15
CA PRO A 229 -4.46 1.62 -1.33
C PRO A 229 -5.92 1.80 -1.75
N ASP A 230 -6.75 2.17 -0.78
CA ASP A 230 -8.15 2.53 -0.98
C ASP A 230 -8.22 4.05 -1.27
N MET A 231 -8.59 4.41 -2.50
CA MET A 231 -8.59 5.81 -2.94
C MET A 231 -9.72 6.61 -2.29
N ASP A 232 -10.84 5.95 -1.97
CA ASP A 232 -11.93 6.61 -1.25
C ASP A 232 -11.48 6.97 0.16
N GLU A 233 -10.83 6.03 0.87
CA GLU A 233 -10.27 6.27 2.20
C GLU A 233 -9.24 7.42 2.19
N VAL A 234 -8.30 7.41 1.23
CA VAL A 234 -7.30 8.48 1.06
C VAL A 234 -7.97 9.85 0.85
N ALA A 235 -8.99 9.91 -0.01
CA ALA A 235 -9.70 11.14 -0.31
C ALA A 235 -10.59 11.63 0.85
N GLU A 236 -11.21 10.72 1.59
CA GLU A 236 -12.04 11.03 2.76
C GLU A 236 -11.21 11.63 3.90
N VAL A 237 -10.04 11.06 4.20
CA VAL A 237 -9.18 11.61 5.28
C VAL A 237 -8.52 12.93 4.90
N ALA A 238 -8.31 13.17 3.60
CA ALA A 238 -7.72 14.41 3.10
C ALA A 238 -8.73 15.56 3.01
N ALA A 239 -9.99 15.27 2.68
CA ALA A 239 -11.03 16.25 2.38
C ALA A 239 -11.19 17.40 3.40
N PRO A 240 -11.07 17.19 4.73
CA PRO A 240 -11.17 18.28 5.70
C PRO A 240 -10.04 19.31 5.63
N PHE A 241 -8.90 18.93 5.01
CA PHE A 241 -7.67 19.73 4.98
C PHE A 241 -7.30 20.18 3.57
N TYR A 242 -7.72 19.42 2.56
CA TYR A 242 -7.42 19.66 1.17
C TYR A 242 -8.61 19.23 0.29
N ASN A 243 -9.15 20.16 -0.51
CA ASN A 243 -10.32 19.87 -1.32
C ASN A 243 -9.97 18.90 -2.47
N ASN A 244 -10.74 17.83 -2.63
CA ASN A 244 -10.55 16.79 -3.64
C ASN A 244 -10.70 17.29 -5.10
N ASP A 245 -11.27 18.46 -5.32
CA ASP A 245 -11.36 19.13 -6.63
C ASP A 245 -10.10 19.94 -6.98
N LEU A 246 -9.22 20.21 -6.00
CA LEU A 246 -7.90 20.78 -6.27
C LEU A 246 -6.98 19.64 -6.72
N ARG A 247 -6.72 19.57 -8.03
CA ARG A 247 -6.04 18.42 -8.66
C ARG A 247 -4.76 18.84 -9.39
N GLY A 248 -3.90 17.85 -9.60
CA GLY A 248 -2.60 17.97 -10.26
C GLY A 248 -1.49 17.39 -9.37
N GLY A 249 -0.63 16.55 -9.96
CA GLY A 249 0.29 15.71 -9.17
C GLY A 249 -0.50 14.81 -8.22
N GLU A 250 0.03 14.58 -7.01
CA GLU A 250 -0.68 13.80 -5.99
C GLU A 250 -1.71 14.61 -5.18
N GLY A 251 -1.64 15.95 -5.16
CA GLY A 251 -2.65 16.83 -4.56
C GLY A 251 -3.13 16.37 -3.17
N HIS A 252 -4.44 16.12 -3.02
CA HIS A 252 -5.05 15.61 -1.78
C HIS A 252 -4.52 14.24 -1.35
N MET A 253 -4.04 13.39 -2.26
CA MET A 253 -3.47 12.10 -1.88
C MET A 253 -2.23 12.24 -1.01
N GLU A 254 -1.43 13.28 -1.22
CA GLU A 254 -0.23 13.50 -0.43
C GLU A 254 -0.58 13.75 1.05
N VAL A 255 -1.59 14.60 1.28
CA VAL A 255 -2.15 14.88 2.61
C VAL A 255 -2.76 13.61 3.20
N GLY A 256 -3.61 12.90 2.44
CA GLY A 256 -4.29 11.71 2.95
C GLY A 256 -3.34 10.56 3.27
N LYS A 257 -2.32 10.35 2.44
CA LYS A 257 -1.27 9.36 2.70
C LYS A 257 -0.46 9.69 3.94
N LEU A 258 -0.09 10.96 4.16
CA LEU A 258 0.62 11.33 5.38
C LEU A 258 -0.20 10.99 6.62
N ILE A 259 -1.49 11.36 6.63
CA ILE A 259 -2.40 11.06 7.73
C ILE A 259 -2.48 9.56 7.95
N LEU A 260 -2.71 8.77 6.90
CA LEU A 260 -2.80 7.31 7.01
C LEU A 260 -1.48 6.66 7.42
N ASN A 261 -0.34 7.21 7.01
CA ASN A 261 0.97 6.69 7.39
C ASN A 261 1.19 6.78 8.90
N VAL A 262 0.65 7.82 9.53
CA VAL A 262 0.78 8.04 10.98
C VAL A 262 -0.32 7.29 11.73
N VAL A 263 -1.58 7.46 11.36
CA VAL A 263 -2.73 6.89 12.07
C VAL A 263 -2.73 5.35 12.02
N GLU A 264 -2.31 4.76 10.90
CA GLU A 264 -2.26 3.31 10.70
C GLU A 264 -0.85 2.74 10.93
N ASN A 265 0.09 3.55 11.44
CA ASN A 265 1.49 3.17 11.67
C ASN A 265 2.15 2.57 10.43
N LYS A 266 1.95 3.11 9.22
CA LYS A 266 2.53 2.52 7.99
C LYS A 266 3.97 2.96 7.71
N ALA A 267 4.36 4.15 8.19
CA ALA A 267 5.72 4.65 7.98
C ALA A 267 6.19 5.51 9.15
N THR A 268 7.47 5.40 9.48
CA THR A 268 8.10 6.16 10.56
C THR A 268 8.33 7.60 10.13
N MET A 269 8.59 7.79 8.83
CA MET A 269 8.81 9.09 8.20
C MET A 269 8.20 9.09 6.81
N THR A 270 7.69 10.25 6.41
CA THR A 270 7.19 10.49 5.05
C THR A 270 8.04 11.56 4.38
N VAL A 271 8.65 11.23 3.26
CA VAL A 271 9.39 12.15 2.39
C VAL A 271 8.50 12.50 1.20
N SER A 272 8.27 13.78 0.99
CA SER A 272 7.52 14.31 -0.14
C SER A 272 8.50 14.90 -1.16
N VAL A 273 8.72 14.21 -2.28
CA VAL A 273 9.70 14.56 -3.32
C VAL A 273 9.00 15.12 -4.57
N LYS A 274 9.39 16.32 -5.00
CA LYS A 274 8.67 17.06 -6.04
C LYS A 274 9.64 17.80 -6.96
N PRO A 275 9.38 17.89 -8.27
CA PRO A 275 10.15 18.74 -9.17
C PRO A 275 9.37 20.00 -9.57
N PHE A 276 10.09 20.99 -10.10
CA PHE A 276 9.58 22.13 -10.89
C PHE A 276 8.50 23.03 -10.24
N GLY A 277 8.47 23.15 -8.93
CA GLY A 277 7.51 24.00 -8.22
C GLY A 277 6.08 23.52 -8.41
N CYS A 278 5.84 22.20 -8.30
CA CYS A 278 4.54 21.58 -8.50
C CYS A 278 3.46 22.25 -7.62
N MET A 279 2.72 23.23 -8.17
CA MET A 279 1.88 24.14 -7.39
C MET A 279 0.85 23.44 -6.47
N PRO A 280 0.09 22.42 -6.90
CA PRO A 280 -0.84 21.72 -6.02
C PRO A 280 -0.15 21.02 -4.84
N SER A 281 1.11 20.65 -5.01
CA SER A 281 1.86 19.81 -4.09
C SER A 281 2.85 20.66 -3.27
N SER A 282 3.84 21.32 -3.88
CA SER A 282 4.80 22.21 -3.20
C SER A 282 4.16 23.48 -2.63
N GLY A 283 3.13 24.02 -3.31
CA GLY A 283 2.46 25.26 -2.89
C GLY A 283 1.34 25.04 -1.88
N VAL A 284 0.47 24.06 -2.15
CA VAL A 284 -0.75 23.85 -1.35
C VAL A 284 -0.60 22.69 -0.36
N SER A 285 -0.19 21.50 -0.82
CA SER A 285 -0.07 20.34 0.08
C SER A 285 0.94 20.62 1.20
N ASP A 286 2.16 21.05 0.89
CA ASP A 286 3.17 21.38 1.90
C ASP A 286 2.70 22.52 2.84
N GLY A 287 1.96 23.49 2.30
CA GLY A 287 1.41 24.60 3.07
C GLY A 287 0.44 24.17 4.18
N VAL A 288 -0.30 23.07 3.98
CA VAL A 288 -1.21 22.54 5.00
C VAL A 288 -0.53 21.57 5.97
N GLN A 289 0.71 21.15 5.72
CA GLN A 289 1.35 20.10 6.55
C GLN A 289 1.65 20.55 7.97
N SER A 290 1.90 21.84 8.22
CA SER A 290 2.03 22.35 9.60
C SER A 290 0.77 22.03 10.43
N LEU A 291 -0.42 22.22 9.85
CA LEU A 291 -1.69 21.86 10.48
C LEU A 291 -1.83 20.34 10.69
N ILE A 292 -1.41 19.54 9.70
CA ILE A 292 -1.45 18.08 9.81
C ILE A 292 -0.53 17.60 10.93
N THR A 293 0.71 18.08 10.97
CA THR A 293 1.69 17.69 12.00
C THR A 293 1.26 18.11 13.42
N GLU A 294 0.50 19.20 13.56
CA GLU A 294 -0.09 19.61 14.84
C GLU A 294 -1.25 18.69 15.26
N ARG A 295 -2.11 18.32 14.31
CA ARG A 295 -3.28 17.45 14.57
C ARG A 295 -2.93 15.98 14.76
N TYR A 296 -1.84 15.52 14.15
CA TYR A 296 -1.37 14.14 14.23
C TYR A 296 0.06 14.12 14.81
N PRO A 297 0.20 14.18 16.15
CA PRO A 297 1.49 14.13 16.81
C PRO A 297 2.27 12.87 16.45
N GLY A 298 3.60 12.99 16.37
CA GLY A 298 4.48 11.88 15.93
C GLY A 298 4.73 11.85 14.42
N THR A 299 4.07 12.71 13.65
CA THR A 299 4.35 12.87 12.21
C THR A 299 5.78 13.36 11.97
N ILE A 300 6.57 12.60 11.19
CA ILE A 300 7.87 13.04 10.67
C ILE A 300 7.72 13.25 9.17
N PHE A 301 7.44 14.49 8.76
CA PHE A 301 7.24 14.88 7.36
C PHE A 301 8.40 15.73 6.84
N CYS A 302 8.98 15.35 5.69
CA CYS A 302 10.08 16.06 5.05
C CYS A 302 9.72 16.40 3.61
N ALA A 303 9.54 17.70 3.31
CA ALA A 303 9.37 18.19 1.95
C ALA A 303 10.71 18.53 1.31
N VAL A 304 10.95 18.02 0.10
CA VAL A 304 12.17 18.23 -0.68
C VAL A 304 11.88 18.39 -2.16
N GLU A 305 12.68 19.24 -2.82
CA GLU A 305 12.44 19.59 -4.22
C GLU A 305 13.68 19.36 -5.10
N THR A 306 13.53 18.65 -6.22
CA THR A 306 14.67 18.20 -7.03
C THR A 306 15.10 19.22 -8.10
N SER A 307 14.28 20.24 -8.38
CA SER A 307 14.62 21.32 -9.33
C SER A 307 15.00 22.64 -8.66
N GLY A 308 14.64 22.79 -7.39
CA GLY A 308 14.89 23.97 -6.56
C GLY A 308 16.05 23.76 -5.58
N ASP A 309 16.19 22.57 -5.00
CA ASP A 309 17.32 22.24 -4.12
C ASP A 309 18.45 21.57 -4.93
N GLY A 310 19.69 21.97 -4.65
CA GLY A 310 20.87 21.20 -5.08
C GLY A 310 20.97 19.87 -4.31
N ALA A 311 21.54 18.84 -4.94
CA ALA A 311 21.60 17.47 -4.40
C ALA A 311 22.12 17.39 -2.95
N VAL A 312 23.13 18.20 -2.59
CA VAL A 312 23.70 18.23 -1.23
C VAL A 312 22.68 18.74 -0.21
N ASN A 313 22.00 19.85 -0.50
CA ASN A 313 20.99 20.43 0.39
C ASN A 313 19.77 19.50 0.54
N PHE A 314 19.36 18.89 -0.58
CA PHE A 314 18.31 17.88 -0.61
C PHE A 314 18.63 16.72 0.33
N GLN A 315 19.78 16.07 0.14
CA GLN A 315 20.16 14.88 0.92
C GLN A 315 20.42 15.22 2.39
N SER A 316 21.05 16.36 2.68
CA SER A 316 21.27 16.81 4.05
C SER A 316 19.95 17.04 4.82
N ARG A 317 18.95 17.64 4.18
CA ARG A 317 17.61 17.80 4.78
C ARG A 317 16.98 16.44 5.06
N VAL A 318 16.99 15.52 4.09
CA VAL A 318 16.46 14.16 4.28
C VAL A 318 17.16 13.45 5.44
N GLN A 319 18.49 13.53 5.51
CA GLN A 319 19.28 12.88 6.56
C GLN A 319 18.94 13.38 7.96
N MET A 320 18.72 14.70 8.12
CA MET A 320 18.31 15.29 9.40
C MET A 320 16.97 14.71 9.90
N TYR A 321 15.98 14.57 9.03
CA TYR A 321 14.69 13.98 9.39
C TYR A 321 14.80 12.47 9.62
N LEU A 322 15.63 11.77 8.83
CA LEU A 322 15.88 10.35 8.98
C LEU A 322 16.51 10.03 10.35
N PHE A 323 17.34 10.92 10.90
CA PHE A 323 17.86 10.77 12.26
C PHE A 323 16.74 10.72 13.31
N LYS A 324 15.72 11.59 13.19
CA LYS A 324 14.53 11.54 14.05
C LYS A 324 13.75 10.25 13.85
N ALA A 325 13.62 9.80 12.60
CA ALA A 325 12.93 8.54 12.27
C ALA A 325 13.64 7.32 12.89
N LYS A 326 14.97 7.27 12.89
CA LYS A 326 15.75 6.21 13.55
C LYS A 326 15.47 6.15 15.06
N GLN A 327 15.36 7.29 15.72
CA GLN A 327 15.02 7.34 17.15
C GLN A 327 13.58 6.85 17.41
N ALA A 328 12.62 7.28 16.60
CA ALA A 328 11.24 6.83 16.72
C ALA A 328 11.10 5.31 16.48
N ALA A 329 11.82 4.79 15.48
CA ALA A 329 11.90 3.35 15.20
C ALA A 329 12.50 2.57 16.38
N GLN A 330 13.54 3.10 17.03
CA GLN A 330 14.15 2.45 18.20
C GLN A 330 13.19 2.41 19.37
N ALA A 331 12.52 3.52 19.67
CA ALA A 331 11.52 3.59 20.73
C ALA A 331 10.35 2.62 20.49
N GLU A 332 9.90 2.46 19.23
CA GLU A 332 8.87 1.47 18.88
C GLU A 332 9.34 0.03 19.11
N LEU A 333 10.58 -0.29 18.72
CA LEU A 333 11.15 -1.61 18.94
C LEU A 333 11.28 -1.93 20.43
N ASP A 334 11.77 -0.99 21.23
CA ASP A 334 11.92 -1.14 22.68
C ASP A 334 10.55 -1.43 23.34
N GLN A 335 9.51 -0.69 22.95
CA GLN A 335 8.14 -0.94 23.40
C GLN A 335 7.61 -2.31 22.96
N ALA A 336 7.95 -2.77 21.75
CA ALA A 336 7.53 -4.09 21.27
C ALA A 336 8.19 -5.22 22.08
N LEU A 337 9.48 -5.09 22.38
CA LEU A 337 10.23 -6.04 23.22
C LEU A 337 9.68 -6.05 24.65
N GLU A 338 9.42 -4.89 25.25
CA GLU A 338 8.82 -4.78 26.59
C GLU A 338 7.43 -5.43 26.65
N LYS A 339 6.55 -5.11 25.70
CA LYS A 339 5.18 -5.66 25.65
C LYS A 339 5.14 -7.17 25.45
N THR A 340 6.10 -7.72 24.72
CA THR A 340 6.16 -9.15 24.42
C THR A 340 6.97 -9.94 25.44
N GLY A 341 7.80 -9.27 26.26
CA GLY A 341 8.74 -9.91 27.18
C GLY A 341 9.89 -10.64 26.48
N LEU A 342 10.05 -10.45 25.17
CA LEU A 342 11.13 -11.06 24.39
C LEU A 342 12.36 -10.16 24.37
N THR A 343 13.54 -10.76 24.24
CA THR A 343 14.77 -10.07 23.90
C THR A 343 15.06 -10.18 22.41
N LEU A 344 15.80 -9.22 21.85
CA LEU A 344 16.17 -9.25 20.43
C LEU A 344 17.01 -10.51 20.09
N GLU A 345 17.83 -10.98 21.02
CA GLU A 345 18.63 -12.22 20.87
C GLU A 345 17.74 -13.47 20.81
N GLN A 346 16.66 -13.52 21.58
CA GLN A 346 15.67 -14.61 21.48
C GLN A 346 14.99 -14.61 20.10
N VAL A 347 14.63 -13.43 19.59
CA VAL A 347 14.03 -13.28 18.26
C VAL A 347 15.02 -13.71 17.17
N ARG A 348 16.28 -13.28 17.25
CA ARG A 348 17.36 -13.71 16.33
C ARG A 348 17.54 -15.23 16.33
N THR A 349 17.62 -15.83 17.51
CA THR A 349 17.78 -17.28 17.67
C THR A 349 16.58 -18.00 17.06
N PHE A 350 15.36 -17.55 17.36
CA PHE A 350 14.14 -18.12 16.80
C PHE A 350 14.12 -18.07 15.26
N VAL A 351 14.46 -16.92 14.67
CA VAL A 351 14.48 -16.76 13.20
C VAL A 351 15.51 -17.71 12.56
N LYS A 352 16.68 -17.87 13.19
CA LYS A 352 17.72 -18.81 12.72
C LYS A 352 17.28 -20.27 12.80
N GLU A 353 16.56 -20.65 13.85
CA GLU A 353 16.04 -22.01 14.03
C GLU A 353 14.82 -22.33 13.17
N ASN A 354 14.13 -21.30 12.65
CA ASN A 354 12.89 -21.44 11.89
C ASN A 354 13.04 -20.80 10.49
N PRO A 355 13.56 -21.54 9.48
CA PRO A 355 13.89 -21.02 8.15
C PRO A 355 12.74 -20.29 7.43
N ARG A 356 11.49 -20.59 7.78
CA ARG A 356 10.31 -19.87 7.26
C ARG A 356 10.39 -18.36 7.52
N TYR A 357 10.80 -17.96 8.72
CA TYR A 357 10.86 -16.54 9.12
C TYR A 357 12.11 -15.84 8.57
N ALA A 358 13.16 -16.60 8.28
CA ALA A 358 14.38 -16.12 7.65
C ALA A 358 14.26 -15.95 6.12
N SER A 359 13.18 -16.46 5.50
CA SER A 359 12.96 -16.34 4.07
C SER A 359 12.86 -14.87 3.61
N SER A 360 13.51 -14.53 2.50
CA SER A 360 13.38 -13.19 1.91
C SER A 360 11.96 -12.85 1.49
N LEU A 361 11.12 -13.84 1.20
CA LEU A 361 9.71 -13.65 0.82
C LEU A 361 8.77 -13.63 2.02
N HIS A 362 9.26 -13.93 3.23
CA HIS A 362 8.47 -13.76 4.45
C HIS A 362 8.36 -12.26 4.78
N HIS A 363 7.14 -11.80 4.97
CA HIS A 363 6.87 -10.46 5.47
C HIS A 363 5.96 -10.60 6.71
N PRO A 364 6.39 -10.10 7.87
CA PRO A 364 5.61 -10.24 9.09
C PRO A 364 4.27 -9.47 8.97
N PRO A 365 3.20 -9.93 9.64
CA PRO A 365 1.92 -9.22 9.63
C PRO A 365 2.01 -7.84 10.31
N HIS A 366 1.35 -6.86 9.70
CA HIS A 366 1.31 -5.46 10.18
C HIS A 366 0.71 -5.34 11.59
N ARG A 367 1.51 -4.83 12.52
CA ARG A 367 1.17 -4.53 13.92
C ARG A 367 1.86 -3.27 14.45
N ALA A 368 2.94 -2.88 13.81
CA ALA A 368 3.81 -1.76 14.11
C ALA A 368 4.30 -1.13 12.80
N THR A 369 5.10 -0.08 12.92
CA THR A 369 5.61 0.67 11.76
C THR A 369 6.77 -0.03 11.08
N THR A 370 7.72 -0.51 11.88
CA THR A 370 8.93 -1.13 11.37
C THR A 370 8.76 -2.63 11.18
N THR A 371 9.34 -3.17 10.11
CA THR A 371 9.31 -4.60 9.81
C THR A 371 9.95 -5.43 10.94
N THR A 372 10.95 -4.88 11.63
CA THR A 372 11.57 -5.52 12.80
C THR A 372 10.60 -5.62 13.99
N ALA A 373 9.86 -4.55 14.31
CA ALA A 373 8.86 -4.59 15.38
C ALA A 373 7.71 -5.55 15.04
N ASP A 374 7.25 -5.56 13.79
CA ASP A 374 6.26 -6.54 13.30
C ASP A 374 6.75 -7.98 13.51
N LEU A 375 8.01 -8.25 13.19
CA LEU A 375 8.63 -9.56 13.39
C LEU A 375 8.67 -9.95 14.88
N VAL A 376 9.00 -9.03 15.78
CA VAL A 376 8.96 -9.26 17.23
C VAL A 376 7.56 -9.70 17.67
N TYR A 377 6.51 -8.97 17.23
CA TYR A 377 5.14 -9.33 17.57
C TYR A 377 4.71 -10.67 16.96
N GLU A 378 5.12 -10.99 15.74
CA GLU A 378 4.84 -12.27 15.11
C GLU A 378 5.51 -13.43 15.86
N VAL A 379 6.79 -13.29 16.22
CA VAL A 379 7.54 -14.31 16.97
C VAL A 379 6.92 -14.52 18.35
N ALA A 380 6.49 -13.46 19.04
CA ALA A 380 5.79 -13.56 20.32
C ALA A 380 4.47 -14.34 20.27
N GLU A 381 3.87 -14.52 19.09
CA GLU A 381 2.68 -15.36 18.94
C GLU A 381 2.98 -16.86 19.02
N VAL A 382 4.20 -17.27 18.68
CA VAL A 382 4.58 -18.68 18.49
C VAL A 382 5.67 -19.14 19.45
N PHE A 383 6.54 -18.23 19.89
CA PHE A 383 7.66 -18.51 20.76
C PHE A 383 7.18 -19.10 22.10
N GLY A 384 7.71 -20.27 22.46
CA GLY A 384 7.36 -20.97 23.70
C GLY A 384 5.94 -21.52 23.79
N LYS A 385 5.11 -21.41 22.74
CA LYS A 385 3.69 -21.84 22.79
C LYS A 385 3.46 -23.22 22.19
N THR A 386 2.56 -23.96 22.81
CA THR A 386 2.08 -25.28 22.36
C THR A 386 1.21 -25.15 21.09
N PRO A 387 1.03 -26.22 20.30
CA PRO A 387 0.16 -26.20 19.12
C PRO A 387 -1.29 -25.78 19.42
N ALA A 388 -1.80 -26.13 20.60
CA ALA A 388 -3.16 -25.76 21.04
C ALA A 388 -3.30 -24.25 21.29
N GLU A 389 -2.32 -23.64 21.96
CA GLU A 389 -2.26 -22.19 22.20
C GLU A 389 -2.12 -21.41 20.89
N ARG A 390 -1.33 -21.94 19.94
CA ARG A 390 -1.20 -21.34 18.59
C ARG A 390 -2.52 -21.38 17.83
N ALA A 391 -3.26 -22.49 17.90
CA ALA A 391 -4.56 -22.62 17.26
C ALA A 391 -5.58 -21.63 17.85
N LEU A 392 -5.61 -21.48 19.19
CA LEU A 392 -6.45 -20.50 19.86
C LEU A 392 -6.10 -19.06 19.46
N ALA A 393 -4.81 -18.71 19.39
CA ALA A 393 -4.35 -17.39 18.95
C ALA A 393 -4.69 -17.09 17.48
N SER A 394 -4.57 -18.08 16.59
CA SER A 394 -4.99 -17.97 15.18
C SER A 394 -6.49 -17.73 15.04
N ALA A 395 -7.29 -18.45 15.83
CA ALA A 395 -8.72 -18.35 15.77
C ALA A 395 -9.23 -17.03 16.41
N LYS A 396 -8.57 -16.52 17.47
CA LYS A 396 -8.78 -15.15 18.00
C LYS A 396 -8.58 -14.08 16.92
N ARG A 397 -7.53 -14.20 16.12
CA ARG A 397 -7.23 -13.25 15.03
C ARG A 397 -8.26 -13.30 13.91
N THR A 398 -8.69 -14.50 13.54
CA THR A 398 -9.74 -14.67 12.52
C THR A 398 -11.02 -13.97 12.96
N LEU A 399 -11.41 -14.15 14.23
CA LEU A 399 -12.53 -13.44 14.85
C LEU A 399 -12.34 -11.92 14.87
N GLU A 400 -11.15 -11.42 15.19
CA GLU A 400 -10.85 -9.98 15.16
C GLU A 400 -10.91 -9.39 13.75
N SER A 401 -10.39 -10.11 12.77
CA SER A 401 -10.46 -9.70 11.36
C SER A 401 -11.89 -9.65 10.85
N VAL A 402 -12.69 -10.66 11.20
CA VAL A 402 -14.13 -10.69 10.87
C VAL A 402 -14.85 -9.54 11.56
N ALA A 403 -14.62 -9.31 12.86
CA ALA A 403 -15.22 -8.21 13.60
C ALA A 403 -14.84 -6.84 13.02
N ARG A 404 -13.56 -6.61 12.69
CA ARG A 404 -13.11 -5.37 12.04
C ARG A 404 -13.70 -5.21 10.64
N GLY A 405 -13.77 -6.28 9.85
CA GLY A 405 -14.40 -6.27 8.53
C GLY A 405 -15.89 -5.94 8.61
N VAL A 406 -16.58 -6.45 9.62
CA VAL A 406 -17.98 -6.14 9.94
C VAL A 406 -18.15 -4.68 10.37
N VAL A 407 -17.27 -4.14 11.22
CA VAL A 407 -17.32 -2.72 11.61
C VAL A 407 -17.04 -1.80 10.42
N ARG A 408 -16.11 -2.17 9.54
CA ARG A 408 -15.80 -1.42 8.31
C ARG A 408 -16.97 -1.47 7.32
N ALA A 409 -17.64 -2.60 7.16
CA ALA A 409 -18.88 -2.73 6.39
C ALA A 409 -20.08 -2.04 7.05
N GLY A 410 -20.09 -1.99 8.39
CA GLY A 410 -21.13 -1.40 9.24
C GLY A 410 -21.07 0.12 9.36
N LYS A 411 -20.09 0.79 8.73
CA LYS A 411 -20.14 2.25 8.50
C LYS A 411 -21.35 2.68 7.63
N GLY A 412 -22.15 1.74 7.11
CA GLY A 412 -23.46 1.99 6.48
C GLY A 412 -24.65 1.34 7.21
N THR A 413 -25.52 2.16 7.80
CA THR A 413 -26.86 1.86 8.36
C THR A 413 -27.02 0.78 9.46
N PRO A 414 -27.95 0.97 10.44
CA PRO A 414 -28.23 0.01 11.53
C PRO A 414 -28.65 -1.41 11.08
N ALA A 415 -29.04 -1.58 9.82
CA ALA A 415 -29.43 -2.88 9.26
C ALA A 415 -28.21 -3.79 8.98
N ALA A 416 -27.08 -3.21 8.55
CA ALA A 416 -25.85 -3.96 8.30
C ALA A 416 -25.25 -4.54 9.60
N VAL A 417 -25.34 -3.78 10.70
CA VAL A 417 -24.92 -4.21 12.04
C VAL A 417 -25.75 -5.41 12.53
N ARG A 418 -27.07 -5.41 12.30
CA ARG A 418 -27.96 -6.54 12.63
C ARG A 418 -27.68 -7.79 11.81
N GLY A 419 -27.33 -7.65 10.52
CA GLY A 419 -26.99 -8.77 9.64
C GLY A 419 -25.67 -9.46 9.96
N ALA A 420 -24.73 -8.77 10.63
CA ALA A 420 -23.41 -9.31 10.94
C ALA A 420 -23.32 -10.02 12.31
N LEU A 421 -24.25 -9.73 13.22
CA LEU A 421 -24.30 -10.31 14.57
C LEU A 421 -24.36 -11.87 14.59
N PRO A 422 -25.11 -12.55 13.70
CA PRO A 422 -25.15 -14.01 13.65
C PRO A 422 -23.81 -14.64 13.26
N VAL A 423 -23.06 -13.99 12.38
CA VAL A 423 -21.74 -14.47 11.91
C VAL A 423 -20.71 -14.38 13.05
N VAL A 424 -20.71 -13.28 13.80
CA VAL A 424 -19.85 -13.08 14.97
C VAL A 424 -20.22 -14.05 16.11
N ARG A 425 -21.51 -14.28 16.35
CA ARG A 425 -21.99 -15.28 17.34
C ARG A 425 -21.55 -16.70 16.96
N ARG A 426 -21.72 -17.10 15.69
CA ARG A 426 -21.34 -18.44 15.22
C ARG A 426 -19.83 -18.67 15.29
N ALA A 427 -19.02 -17.70 14.85
CA ALA A 427 -17.57 -17.80 14.93
C ALA A 427 -17.07 -17.86 16.39
N SER A 428 -17.70 -17.11 17.30
CA SER A 428 -17.40 -17.17 18.74
C SER A 428 -17.78 -18.52 19.36
N ALA A 429 -18.92 -19.10 18.97
CA ALA A 429 -19.36 -20.41 19.42
C ALA A 429 -18.46 -21.55 18.91
N GLU A 430 -18.02 -21.49 17.65
CA GLU A 430 -17.06 -22.47 17.09
C GLU A 430 -15.68 -22.37 17.77
N LEU A 431 -15.22 -21.15 18.06
CA LEU A 431 -14.00 -20.93 18.85
C LEU A 431 -14.11 -21.53 20.26
N PHE A 432 -15.25 -21.32 20.90
CA PHE A 432 -15.52 -21.81 22.25
C PHE A 432 -15.63 -23.34 22.28
N GLY A 433 -16.30 -23.95 21.30
CA GLY A 433 -16.35 -25.40 21.12
C GLY A 433 -14.95 -26.01 20.93
N TYR A 434 -14.13 -25.39 20.08
CA TYR A 434 -12.75 -25.82 19.85
C TYR A 434 -11.87 -25.72 21.11
N ALA A 435 -11.99 -24.61 21.87
CA ALA A 435 -11.27 -24.43 23.13
C ALA A 435 -11.70 -25.45 24.20
N ARG A 436 -13.02 -25.76 24.27
CA ARG A 436 -13.60 -26.75 25.18
C ARG A 436 -13.09 -28.17 24.90
N GLU A 437 -12.88 -28.51 23.63
CA GLU A 437 -12.47 -29.86 23.22
C GLU A 437 -10.95 -30.10 23.28
N LYS A 438 -10.13 -29.09 22.91
CA LYS A 438 -8.67 -29.28 22.72
C LYS A 438 -7.77 -28.57 23.71
N ALA A 439 -8.29 -27.69 24.57
CA ALA A 439 -7.49 -26.97 25.55
C ALA A 439 -8.33 -26.61 26.81
N PRO A 440 -8.73 -27.60 27.64
CA PRO A 440 -9.63 -27.38 28.77
C PRO A 440 -9.10 -26.37 29.81
N VAL A 441 -7.77 -26.17 29.89
CA VAL A 441 -7.09 -25.19 30.76
C VAL A 441 -7.31 -23.74 30.29
N LEU A 442 -7.65 -23.51 29.02
CA LEU A 442 -7.88 -22.18 28.44
C LEU A 442 -9.37 -21.82 28.36
N ARG A 443 -10.25 -22.67 28.90
CA ARG A 443 -11.71 -22.52 28.85
C ARG A 443 -12.20 -21.21 29.45
N GLU A 444 -11.70 -20.82 30.61
CA GLU A 444 -12.11 -19.57 31.28
C GLU A 444 -11.65 -18.32 30.53
N GLN A 445 -10.43 -18.32 29.98
CA GLN A 445 -9.91 -17.22 29.16
C GLN A 445 -10.70 -17.05 27.85
N ALA A 446 -11.12 -18.16 27.22
CA ALA A 446 -11.97 -18.11 26.03
C ALA A 446 -13.38 -17.57 26.34
N LEU A 447 -13.91 -17.87 27.53
CA LEU A 447 -15.24 -17.46 28.00
C LEU A 447 -15.30 -15.96 28.34
N GLU A 448 -14.30 -15.46 29.07
CA GLU A 448 -14.09 -14.03 29.34
C GLU A 448 -13.97 -13.22 28.04
N MET A 449 -13.19 -13.71 27.08
CA MET A 449 -12.97 -13.02 25.81
C MET A 449 -14.19 -13.00 24.89
N ALA A 450 -14.99 -14.07 24.88
CA ALA A 450 -16.26 -14.10 24.14
C ALA A 450 -17.24 -13.06 24.71
N LYS A 451 -17.30 -12.93 26.04
CA LYS A 451 -18.15 -11.96 26.74
C LYS A 451 -17.74 -10.50 26.47
N ASP A 452 -16.45 -10.16 26.58
CA ASP A 452 -15.94 -8.80 26.33
C ASP A 452 -16.23 -8.32 24.90
N LYS A 453 -16.08 -9.21 23.90
CA LYS A 453 -16.29 -8.83 22.48
C LYS A 453 -17.74 -8.78 22.04
N LEU A 454 -18.60 -9.66 22.56
CA LEU A 454 -20.05 -9.52 22.37
C LEU A 454 -20.57 -8.20 22.96
N GLY A 455 -20.01 -7.76 24.09
CA GLY A 455 -20.30 -6.45 24.69
C GLY A 455 -19.89 -5.25 23.83
N ARG A 456 -18.81 -5.34 23.05
CA ARG A 456 -18.31 -4.25 22.19
C ARG A 456 -19.06 -4.08 20.87
N VAL A 457 -19.78 -5.11 20.40
CA VAL A 457 -20.57 -5.06 19.13
C VAL A 457 -22.00 -4.53 19.36
N ILE A 458 -22.45 -4.46 20.62
CA ILE A 458 -23.79 -4.01 21.00
C ILE A 458 -23.68 -2.67 21.76
N PRO A 459 -23.84 -1.51 21.10
CA PRO A 459 -23.92 -0.26 21.86
C PRO A 459 -25.28 -0.20 22.58
N LEU A 460 -25.22 -0.23 23.91
CA LEU A 460 -26.20 0.31 24.87
C LEU A 460 -27.68 -0.07 24.67
N ARG A 461 -28.10 -1.16 25.33
CA ARG A 461 -29.26 -1.15 26.24
C ARG A 461 -29.02 -2.18 27.35
N ARG A 462 -28.69 -1.69 28.55
CA ARG A 462 -28.80 -2.49 29.78
C ARG A 462 -30.28 -2.77 30.00
N THR A 463 -30.72 -3.98 29.66
CA THR A 463 -31.97 -4.57 30.13
C THR A 463 -31.67 -6.00 30.55
N ALA A 464 -32.13 -6.38 31.74
CA ALA A 464 -31.82 -7.65 32.43
C ALA A 464 -32.02 -8.92 31.59
N VAL A 465 -32.80 -8.85 30.51
CA VAL A 465 -33.03 -9.92 29.53
C VAL A 465 -31.73 -10.37 28.82
N VAL A 466 -30.74 -9.48 28.67
CA VAL A 466 -29.50 -9.80 27.94
C VAL A 466 -28.55 -10.67 28.78
N GLU A 467 -28.56 -10.57 30.12
CA GLU A 467 -27.74 -11.42 30.98
C GLU A 467 -28.21 -12.87 30.99
N GLU A 468 -29.52 -13.09 30.92
CA GLU A 468 -30.14 -14.42 30.84
C GLU A 468 -29.85 -15.10 29.49
N GLU A 469 -29.92 -14.37 28.37
CA GLU A 469 -29.54 -14.88 27.06
C GLU A 469 -28.02 -15.16 26.92
N LEU A 470 -27.17 -14.37 27.58
CA LEU A 470 -25.71 -14.56 27.58
C LEU A 470 -25.28 -15.74 28.45
N ALA A 471 -25.99 -16.03 29.55
CA ALA A 471 -25.78 -17.21 30.36
C ALA A 471 -26.20 -18.49 29.62
N THR A 472 -27.36 -18.46 28.95
CA THR A 472 -27.90 -19.61 28.19
C THR A 472 -27.07 -19.96 26.94
N ALA A 473 -26.37 -18.99 26.35
CA ALA A 473 -25.47 -19.22 25.22
C ALA A 473 -24.06 -19.70 25.64
N ALA A 474 -23.73 -19.63 26.94
CA ALA A 474 -22.43 -20.01 27.49
C ALA A 474 -22.42 -21.41 28.14
N GLU A 475 -23.58 -21.93 28.55
CA GLU A 475 -23.81 -23.34 28.93
C GLU A 475 -23.90 -24.25 27.70
#